data_AF-A0A5J5ESG4-F1
#
_entry.id   AF-A0A5J5ESG4-F1
#
_cell.length_a   1.000
_cell.length_b   1.000
_cell.length_c   1.000
_cell.angle_alpha   90.00
_cell.angle_beta   90.00
_cell.angle_gamma   90.00
#
_symmetry.space_group_name_H-M   'P 1'
#
loop_
_entity.id
_entity.type
_entity.pdbx_description
1 polymer ?
#
loop_
_entity_poly.entity_id
_entity_poly.type
_entity_poly.pdbx_seq_one_letter_code
_entity_poly.pdbx_strand_id
1 'polypeptide(L)' 'MGSPRSNDNLVQGQRFLSWSASRQALICVQLETDPDILLYKCRQALERYRHHFVVGNLLPARKFEVVFCG' A
#
# COMPACT_ATOMS: atom_id res chain seq x y z
N MET A 1 -26.77 19.73 -9.30
CA MET A 1 -25.61 20.00 -8.41
C MET A 1 -25.19 18.68 -7.78
N GLY A 2 -24.26 17.95 -8.40
CA GLY A 2 -23.81 16.64 -7.92
C GLY A 2 -22.60 16.82 -7.01
N SER A 3 -22.71 16.36 -5.76
CA SER A 3 -21.59 16.31 -4.83
C SER A 3 -20.48 15.39 -5.36
N PRO A 4 -19.19 15.71 -5.16
CA PRO A 4 -18.13 14.79 -5.53
C PRO A 4 -18.21 13.59 -4.59
N ARG A 5 -18.38 12.38 -5.16
CA ARG A 5 -18.21 11.13 -4.42
C ARG A 5 -16.80 11.11 -3.86
N SER A 6 -16.68 11.39 -2.55
CA SER A 6 -15.44 11.21 -1.83
C SER A 6 -15.00 9.76 -1.98
N ASN A 7 -13.72 9.60 -2.28
CA ASN A 7 -13.10 8.32 -2.57
C ASN A 7 -12.91 7.57 -1.24
N ASP A 8 -14.00 7.06 -0.67
CA ASP A 8 -14.09 6.50 0.69
C ASP A 8 -13.32 5.18 0.87
N ASN A 9 -12.79 4.62 -0.23
CA ASN A 9 -11.98 3.40 -0.24
C ASN A 9 -10.54 3.59 0.27
N LEU A 10 -10.07 4.83 0.42
CA LEU A 10 -8.69 5.12 0.83
C LEU A 10 -8.54 5.44 2.32
N VAL A 11 -9.65 5.63 3.04
CA VAL A 11 -9.65 5.89 4.50
C VAL A 11 -9.63 4.58 5.30
N GLN A 12 -10.06 3.46 4.71
CA GLN A 12 -10.16 2.18 5.41
C GLN A 12 -8.80 1.57 5.76
N GLY A 13 -7.73 1.83 5.00
CA GLY A 13 -6.38 1.30 5.25
C GLY A 13 -5.71 1.83 6.53
N GLN A 14 -6.13 2.99 7.04
CA GLN A 14 -5.58 3.57 8.28
C GLN A 14 -6.17 2.98 9.57
N ARG A 15 -7.25 2.19 9.49
CA ARG A 15 -7.93 1.66 10.69
C ARG A 15 -7.07 0.66 11.48
N PHE A 16 -6.20 -0.10 10.82
CA PHE A 16 -5.35 -1.09 11.49
C PHE A 16 -4.08 -0.49 12.13
N LEU A 17 -3.52 0.56 11.52
CA LEU A 17 -2.28 1.21 11.99
C LEU A 17 -2.44 1.88 13.36
N SER A 18 -3.64 2.40 13.65
CA SER A 18 -3.97 3.04 14.93
C SER A 18 -3.97 2.06 16.13
N TRP A 19 -3.99 0.74 15.91
CA TRP A 19 -4.07 -0.25 17.00
C TRP A 19 -2.71 -0.69 17.54
N SER A 20 -1.61 -0.35 16.86
CA SER A 20 -0.24 -0.71 17.25
C SER A 20 0.41 0.43 18.04
N ALA A 21 0.45 0.31 19.37
CA ALA A 21 0.95 1.32 20.29
C ALA A 21 2.50 1.36 20.43
N SER A 22 3.23 0.46 19.79
CA SER A 22 4.68 0.29 19.98
C SER A 22 5.36 0.02 18.65
N ARG A 23 6.59 0.55 18.47
CA ARG A 23 7.47 0.49 17.28
C ARG A 23 7.52 -0.90 16.63
N GLN A 24 6.50 -1.25 15.85
CA GLN A 24 6.44 -2.45 15.05
C GLN A 24 6.81 -2.07 13.62
N ALA A 25 7.62 -2.90 12.98
CA ALA A 25 7.91 -2.74 11.55
C ALA A 25 6.61 -2.96 10.78
N LEU A 26 5.97 -1.86 10.38
CA LEU A 26 4.78 -1.89 9.56
C LEU A 26 5.19 -2.22 8.14
N ILE A 27 4.97 -3.49 7.74
CA ILE A 27 5.22 -3.99 6.39
C ILE A 27 3.87 -4.15 5.69
N CYS A 28 3.73 -3.51 4.52
CA CYS A 28 2.56 -3.68 3.67
C CYS A 28 2.90 -4.54 2.44
N VAL A 29 1.96 -5.37 1.98
CA VAL A 29 2.07 -6.13 0.73
C VAL A 29 1.15 -5.50 -0.31
N GLN A 30 1.72 -4.97 -1.38
CA GLN A 30 0.99 -4.37 -2.49
C GLN A 30 0.96 -5.34 -3.68
N LEU A 31 -0.23 -5.76 -4.11
CA LEU A 31 -0.42 -6.65 -5.25
C LEU A 31 -1.06 -5.87 -6.40
N GLU A 32 -0.38 -5.79 -7.54
CA GLU A 32 -0.87 -5.12 -8.73
C GLU A 32 -0.81 -6.04 -9.95
N THR A 33 -1.58 -5.74 -10.98
CA THR A 33 -1.56 -6.47 -12.26
C THR A 33 -0.72 -5.77 -13.32
N ASP A 34 -0.44 -4.48 -13.12
CA ASP A 34 0.25 -3.61 -14.06
C ASP A 34 1.59 -3.13 -13.44
N PRO A 35 2.74 -3.38 -14.12
CA PRO A 35 4.06 -2.96 -13.65
C PRO A 35 4.21 -1.44 -13.53
N ASP A 36 3.57 -0.67 -14.38
CA ASP A 36 3.78 0.78 -14.45
C ASP A 36 3.23 1.50 -13.20
N ILE A 37 2.19 0.93 -12.58
CA ILE A 37 1.55 1.48 -11.38
C ILE A 37 2.08 0.89 -10.07
N LEU A 38 2.78 -0.25 -10.11
CA LEU A 38 3.21 -0.97 -8.91
C LEU A 38 4.11 -0.09 -8.03
N LEU A 39 5.16 0.48 -8.63
CA LEU A 39 6.13 1.30 -7.89
C LEU A 39 5.47 2.59 -7.34
N TYR A 40 4.58 3.20 -8.13
CA TYR A 40 3.83 4.39 -7.71
C TYR A 40 2.99 4.12 -6.46
N LYS A 41 2.25 3.01 -6.44
CA LYS A 41 1.43 2.62 -5.29
C LYS A 41 2.25 2.21 -4.07
N CYS A 42 3.40 1.54 -4.27
CA CYS A 42 4.33 1.24 -3.17
C CYS A 42 4.84 2.52 -2.49
N ARG A 43 5.25 3.53 -3.28
CA ARG A 43 5.68 4.84 -2.76
C ARG A 43 4.54 5.57 -2.05
N GLN A 44 3.35 5.56 -2.64
CA GLN A 44 2.16 6.14 -2.02
C GLN A 44 1.85 5.47 -0.68
N ALA A 45 2.04 4.16 -0.55
CA ALA A 45 1.81 3.45 0.71
C ALA A 45 2.84 3.82 1.79
N LEU A 46 4.12 3.98 1.41
CA LEU A 46 5.16 4.49 2.32
C LEU A 46 4.79 5.87 2.87
N GLU A 47 4.44 6.81 1.99
CA GLU A 47 4.15 8.19 2.36
C GLU A 47 2.83 8.33 3.14
N ARG A 48 1.78 7.65 2.70
CA ARG A 48 0.41 7.83 3.23
C ARG A 48 0.19 7.11 4.56
N TYR A 49 0.80 5.95 4.73
CA TYR A 49 0.60 5.11 5.91
C TYR A 49 1.80 5.10 6.84
N ARG A 50 2.89 5.81 6.47
CA ARG A 50 4.16 5.82 7.21
C ARG A 50 4.67 4.41 7.50
N HIS A 51 4.54 3.52 6.51
CA HIS A 51 5.15 2.21 6.55
C HIS A 51 6.68 2.36 6.50
N HIS A 52 7.40 1.52 7.25
CA HIS A 52 8.86 1.49 7.18
C HIS A 52 9.35 0.75 5.94
N PHE A 53 8.48 -0.10 5.36
CA PHE A 53 8.83 -0.96 4.23
C PHE A 53 7.56 -1.47 3.53
N VAL A 54 7.59 -1.59 2.21
CA VAL A 54 6.50 -2.11 1.38
C VAL A 54 7.05 -3.17 0.43
N VAL A 55 6.38 -4.30 0.35
CA VAL A 55 6.67 -5.39 -0.59
C VAL A 55 5.65 -5.36 -1.71
N GLY A 56 6.07 -4.90 -2.88
CA GLY A 56 5.27 -4.90 -4.10
C GLY A 56 5.37 -6.21 -4.86
N ASN A 57 4.29 -6.62 -5.53
CA ASN A 57 4.29 -7.81 -6.35
C ASN A 57 3.33 -7.69 -7.55
N LEU A 58 3.72 -8.29 -8.67
CA LEU A 58 2.87 -8.43 -9.85
C LEU A 58 2.10 -9.75 -9.81
N LEU A 59 0.77 -9.69 -9.98
CA LEU A 59 -0.11 -10.87 -9.97
C LEU A 59 0.36 -12.02 -10.87
N PRO A 60 0.87 -11.79 -12.10
CA PRO A 60 1.40 -12.84 -12.96
C PRO A 60 2.67 -13.50 -12.40
N ALA A 61 3.54 -12.73 -11.76
CA ALA A 61 4.84 -13.18 -11.25
C ALA A 61 4.83 -13.48 -9.74
N ARG A 62 3.63 -13.51 -9.11
CA ARG A 62 3.50 -13.39 -7.66
C ARG A 62 4.19 -14.45 -6.80
N LYS A 63 4.55 -15.57 -7.40
CA LYS A 63 5.19 -16.71 -6.73
C LYS A 63 6.72 -16.67 -6.79
N PHE A 64 7.27 -15.82 -7.64
CA PHE A 64 8.68 -15.90 -8.04
C PHE A 64 9.41 -14.55 -7.90
N GLU A 65 8.69 -13.44 -8.02
CA GLU A 65 9.29 -12.10 -8.01
C GLU A 65 8.59 -11.21 -7.00
N VAL A 66 9.36 -10.37 -6.32
CA VAL A 66 8.88 -9.32 -5.43
C VAL A 66 9.77 -8.10 -5.55
N VAL A 67 9.19 -6.93 -5.35
CA VAL A 67 9.89 -5.64 -5.34
C VAL A 67 9.87 -5.09 -3.91
N PHE A 68 11.05 -4.77 -3.39
CA PHE A 68 11.19 -4.16 -2.07
C PHE A 68 11.28 -2.63 -2.20
N CYS A 69 10.44 -1.92 -1.46
CA CYS A 69 10.39 -0.45 -1.41
C CYS A 69 10.54 0.01 0.05
N GLY A 70 11.53 0.85 0.33
CA GLY A 70 11.77 1.46 1.64
C GLY A 70 12.19 2.92 1.50
#